data_AF-A0A9W6XSR5-F1
#
_entry.id   AF-A0A9W6XSR5-F1
#
_cell.length_a   1.000
_cell.length_b   1.000
_cell.length_c   1.000
_cell.angle_alpha   90.00
_cell.angle_beta   90.00
_cell.angle_gamma   90.00
#
_symmetry.space_group_name_H-M   'P 1'
#
loop_
_entity.id
_entity.type
_entity.pdbx_description
1 polymer ?
#
loop_
_entity_poly.entity_id
_entity_poly.type
_entity_poly.pdbx_seq_one_letter_code
_entity_poly.pdbx_strand_id
1 'polypeptide(L)' 'MGPLKAMLKELWMDERPPPPPPGQKPTKKTAKDKRIETINRTIKAWESFKPKTIRPAFNKALLTNF' A
#
# COMPACT_ATOMS: atom_id res chain seq x y z
N MET A 1 -1.04 7.54 11.54
CA MET A 1 -0.22 6.73 10.60
C MET A 1 0.29 7.67 9.52
N GLY A 2 1.55 7.55 9.09
CA GLY A 2 2.06 8.36 7.99
C GLY A 2 1.34 8.06 6.67
N PRO A 3 1.29 9.00 5.72
CA PRO A 3 0.50 8.90 4.49
C PRO A 3 0.85 7.64 3.67
N LEU A 4 2.14 7.31 3.54
CA LEU A 4 2.61 6.07 2.87
C LEU A 4 2.02 4.80 3.49
N LYS A 5 2.08 4.70 4.81
CA LYS A 5 1.59 3.52 5.53
C LYS A 5 0.06 3.38 5.44
N ALA A 6 -0.66 4.50 5.31
CA ALA A 6 -2.11 4.48 5.11
C ALA A 6 -2.47 3.92 3.73
N MET A 7 -1.85 4.43 2.65
CA MET A 7 -2.13 3.93 1.29
C MET A 7 -1.71 2.48 1.06
N LEU A 8 -0.58 2.06 1.63
CA LEU A 8 -0.18 0.65 1.58
C LEU A 8 -1.22 -0.27 2.20
N LYS A 9 -1.87 0.16 3.29
CA LYS A 9 -2.94 -0.60 3.94
C LYS A 9 -4.18 -0.67 3.05
N GLU A 10 -4.57 0.43 2.42
CA GLU A 10 -5.72 0.47 1.50
C GLU A 10 -5.50 -0.48 0.31
N LEU A 11 -4.37 -0.36 -0.39
CA LEU A 11 -4.01 -1.25 -1.50
C LEU A 11 -3.96 -2.72 -1.08
N TRP A 12 -3.53 -3.00 0.15
CA TRP A 12 -3.52 -4.37 0.67
C TRP A 12 -4.92 -4.95 0.88
N MET A 13 -5.87 -4.11 1.27
CA MET A 13 -7.27 -4.53 1.44
C MET A 13 -7.95 -4.73 0.08
N ASP A 14 -7.65 -3.88 -0.90
CA ASP A 14 -8.20 -3.99 -2.26
C ASP A 14 -7.66 -5.22 -3.01
N GLU A 15 -6.38 -5.57 -2.80
CA GLU A 15 -5.72 -6.69 -3.49
C GLU A 15 -5.94 -8.04 -2.82
N ARG A 16 -6.70 -8.11 -1.72
CA ARG A 16 -6.98 -9.38 -1.05
C ARG A 16 -7.80 -10.28 -1.98
N PRO A 17 -7.25 -11.43 -2.43
CA PRO A 17 -8.01 -12.33 -3.26
C PRO A 17 -9.21 -12.86 -2.46
N PRO A 18 -10.35 -13.11 -3.12
CA PRO A 18 -11.48 -13.76 -2.48
C PRO A 18 -11.06 -15.13 -1.91
N PRO A 19 -11.70 -15.59 -0.82
CA PRO A 19 -11.44 -16.91 -0.29
C PRO A 19 -11.68 -17.96 -1.39
N PRO A 20 -10.83 -19.00 -1.48
CA PRO A 20 -11.02 -20.03 -2.49
C PRO A 20 -12.36 -20.76 -2.30
N PRO A 21 -12.95 -21.28 -3.39
CA PRO A 21 -14.17 -22.09 -3.31
C PRO A 21 -14.02 -23.28 -2.34
N PRO A 22 -15.13 -23.78 -1.76
CA PRO A 22 -15.10 -24.96 -0.90
C PRO A 22 -14.37 -26.12 -1.59
N GLY A 23 -13.35 -26.66 -0.94
CA GLY A 23 -12.55 -27.77 -1.46
C GLY A 23 -11.29 -27.38 -2.27
N GLN A 24 -11.09 -26.11 -2.60
CA GLN A 24 -9.86 -25.63 -3.24
C GLN A 24 -8.88 -25.03 -2.21
N LYS A 25 -7.61 -25.40 -2.32
CA LYS A 25 -6.54 -24.80 -1.52
C LYS A 25 -6.04 -23.52 -2.18
N PRO A 26 -5.73 -22.46 -1.43
CA PRO A 26 -5.09 -21.28 -1.99
C PRO A 26 -3.75 -21.66 -2.62
N THR A 27 -3.44 -21.10 -3.78
CA THR A 27 -2.13 -21.22 -4.41
C THR A 27 -1.07 -20.66 -3.46
N LYS A 28 -0.11 -21.50 -3.05
CA LYS A 28 0.97 -21.07 -2.14
C LYS A 28 1.94 -20.18 -2.91
N LYS A 29 1.90 -18.87 -2.63
CA LYS A 29 2.93 -17.92 -3.09
C LYS A 29 4.27 -18.21 -2.41
N THR A 30 5.36 -18.21 -3.18
CA THR A 30 6.71 -18.34 -2.63
C THR A 30 7.13 -17.07 -1.89
N ALA A 31 8.21 -17.15 -1.09
CA ALA A 31 8.79 -15.97 -0.45
C ALA A 31 9.30 -14.93 -1.47
N LYS A 32 9.71 -15.36 -2.67
CA LYS A 32 10.11 -14.46 -3.76
C LYS A 32 8.90 -13.69 -4.30
N ASP A 33 7.79 -14.38 -4.55
CA ASP A 33 6.58 -13.76 -5.10
C ASP A 33 6.01 -12.71 -4.14
N LYS A 34 5.96 -13.03 -2.84
CA LYS A 34 5.52 -12.09 -1.80
C LYS A 34 6.38 -10.82 -1.75
N ARG A 35 7.69 -10.95 -1.99
CA ARG A 35 8.62 -9.81 -2.04
C ARG A 35 8.34 -8.93 -3.25
N ILE A 36 8.23 -9.52 -4.44
CA ILE A 36 7.93 -8.78 -5.68
C ILE A 36 6.60 -8.05 -5.57
N GLU A 37 5.57 -8.72 -5.07
CA GLU A 37 4.25 -8.12 -4.85
C GLU A 37 4.30 -6.93 -3.88
N THR A 38 5.08 -7.05 -2.80
CA THR A 38 5.27 -5.95 -1.84
C THR A 38 5.98 -4.76 -2.48
N ILE A 39 7.00 -5.00 -3.31
CA ILE A 39 7.73 -3.95 -4.03
C ILE A 39 6.78 -3.23 -4.99
N ASN A 40 6.08 -3.97 -5.86
CA ASN A 40 5.15 -3.40 -6.84
C ASN A 40 4.05 -2.59 -6.16
N ARG A 41 3.51 -3.08 -5.04
CA ARG A 41 2.51 -2.35 -4.25
C ARG A 41 3.06 -1.06 -3.66
N THR A 42 4.31 -1.08 -3.19
CA THR A 42 4.97 0.11 -2.64
C THR A 42 5.20 1.15 -3.71
N ILE A 43 5.63 0.74 -4.91
CA ILE A 43 5.76 1.64 -6.08
C ILE A 43 4.40 2.25 -6.42
N LYS A 44 3.35 1.42 -6.55
CA LYS A 44 1.99 1.89 -6.84
C LYS A 44 1.46 2.87 -5.79
N ALA A 45 1.69 2.59 -4.49
CA ALA A 45 1.35 3.50 -3.41
C ALA A 45 2.07 4.84 -3.56
N TRP A 46 3.37 4.79 -3.87
CA TRP A 46 4.20 5.98 -4.05
C TRP A 46 3.72 6.85 -5.21
N GLU A 47 3.46 6.25 -6.37
CA GLU A 47 2.97 6.93 -7.57
C GLU A 47 1.58 7.53 -7.39
N SER A 48 0.76 6.95 -6.52
CA SER A 48 -0.59 7.45 -6.24
C SER A 48 -0.63 8.68 -5.32
N PHE A 49 0.50 9.08 -4.70
CA PHE A 49 0.53 10.27 -3.83
C PHE A 49 0.26 11.55 -4.61
N LYS A 50 -0.84 12.20 -4.26
CA LYS A 50 -1.10 13.57 -4.68
C LYS A 50 -0.40 14.54 -3.73
N PRO A 51 0.15 15.67 -4.22
CA PRO A 51 0.81 16.67 -3.38
C PRO A 51 -0.04 17.12 -2.18
N LYS A 52 -1.36 17.23 -2.36
CA LYS A 52 -2.32 17.57 -1.30
C LYS A 52 -2.32 16.60 -0.11
N THR A 53 -1.96 15.34 -0.34
CA THR A 53 -1.98 14.28 0.68
C THR A 53 -0.74 14.34 1.59
N ILE A 54 0.37 14.87 1.07
CA ILE A 54 1.67 14.94 1.76
C ILE A 54 1.96 16.34 2.31
N ARG A 55 1.49 17.41 1.65
CA ARG A 55 1.71 18.80 2.08
C ARG A 55 1.39 19.05 3.56
N PRO A 56 0.24 18.62 4.12
CA PRO A 56 -0.06 18.85 5.53
C PRO A 56 0.96 18.21 6.49
N ALA A 57 1.50 17.05 6.12
CA ALA A 57 2.52 16.37 6.93
C ALA A 57 3.85 17.14 6.93
N PHE A 58 4.25 17.69 5.77
CA PHE A 58 5.44 18.54 5.66
C PHE A 58 5.24 19.91 6.32
N ASN A 59 4.09 20.55 6.13
CA ASN A 59 3.72 21.80 6.79
C ASN A 59 3.82 21.66 8.32
N LYS A 60 3.32 20.54 8.87
CA LYS A 60 3.47 20.22 10.29
C LYS A 60 4.92 20.02 10.72
N ALA A 61 5.73 19.34 9.92
CA ALA A 61 7.13 19.06 10.24
C ALA A 61 8.02 20.31 10.16
N LEU A 62 7.72 21.21 9.22
CA LEU A 62 8.49 22.43 8.96
C LEU A 62 7.96 23.65 9.74
N LEU A 63 6.82 23.51 10.44
CA LEU A 63 6.11 24.63 11.09
C LEU A 63 5.75 25.76 10.10
N THR A 64 5.44 25.38 8.85
CA THR A 64 5.10 26.30 7.75
C THR A 64 3.73 25.98 7.15
N ASN A 65 3.19 26.89 6.33
CA ASN A 65 1.96 26.69 5.56
C ASN A 65 2.21 26.97 4.07
N PHE A 66 2.57 25.92 3.30
CA PHE A 66 2.70 25.95 1.82
C PHE A 66 1.46 25.38 1.11
#